data_AF-A0A6B9VBE8-F1
#
_entry.id   AF-A0A6B9VBE8-F1
#
_cell.length_a   1.000
_cell.length_b   1.000
_cell.length_c   1.000
_cell.angle_alpha   90.00
_cell.angle_beta   90.00
_cell.angle_gamma   90.00
#
_symmetry.space_group_name_H-M   'P 1'
#
loop_
_entity.id
_entity.type
_entity.pdbx_description
1 polymer ?
#
loop_
_entity_poly.entity_id
_entity_poly.type
_entity_poly.pdbx_seq_one_letter_code
_entity_poly.pdbx_strand_id
1 'polypeptide(L)'
;MNHEETEIQPPKVQRVASDEFDLNFLERDPEKRLQIWQYHPNQRDEVRRAYLKWGPYQKHLDNYPLSGTKHPRRFQYAWFGIFPSWLEYSPSEDAAYCLFCYLVSKKPSGRNGSDIFISKGFRNWKKVNDGKNCAFLKHIGDPCSPHNNAVGACLDLLNQASHIQNVIEDHTSEEIQKNRLRLKSSIDATRWLTFQACAFRGHDETPE
;
A
#
# COMPACT_ATOMS: atom_id res chain seq x y z
N MET A 1 -32.41 -37.65 36.62
CA MET A 1 -30.95 -37.47 36.67
C MET A 1 -30.66 -36.34 35.70
N ASN A 2 -30.50 -35.14 36.24
CA ASN A 2 -30.43 -33.89 35.48
C ASN A 2 -29.03 -33.77 34.87
N HIS A 3 -28.94 -33.67 33.54
CA HIS A 3 -27.71 -33.27 32.88
C HIS A 3 -27.84 -31.79 32.53
N GLU A 4 -27.13 -30.98 33.32
CA GLU A 4 -26.96 -29.55 33.16
C GLU A 4 -25.84 -29.35 32.12
N GLU A 5 -26.21 -29.00 30.89
CA GLU A 5 -25.26 -28.64 29.84
C GLU A 5 -24.70 -27.24 30.14
N THR A 6 -23.49 -27.20 30.72
CA THR A 6 -22.73 -25.96 30.86
C THR A 6 -22.33 -25.42 29.48
N GLU A 7 -22.94 -24.31 29.11
CA GLU A 7 -22.66 -23.53 27.91
C GLU A 7 -21.29 -22.85 28.02
N ILE A 8 -20.25 -23.48 27.46
CA ILE A 8 -18.90 -22.91 27.44
C ILE A 8 -18.86 -21.84 26.35
N GLN A 9 -18.93 -20.56 26.76
CA GLN A 9 -18.70 -19.45 25.85
C GLN A 9 -17.27 -19.50 25.27
N PRO A 10 -17.09 -19.30 23.96
CA PRO A 10 -15.76 -19.29 23.36
C PRO A 10 -14.94 -18.11 23.89
N PRO A 11 -13.63 -18.28 24.09
CA PRO A 11 -12.80 -17.22 24.64
C PRO A 11 -12.80 -16.04 23.67
N LYS A 12 -13.18 -14.85 24.18
CA LYS A 12 -12.96 -13.58 23.48
C LYS A 12 -11.47 -13.51 23.14
N VAL A 13 -11.16 -13.61 21.85
CA VAL A 13 -9.83 -13.30 21.32
C VAL A 13 -9.52 -11.88 21.78
N GLN A 14 -8.63 -11.74 22.75
CA GLN A 14 -8.08 -10.44 23.12
C GLN A 14 -7.33 -9.94 21.89
N ARG A 15 -7.93 -8.97 21.20
CA ARG A 15 -7.20 -8.12 20.26
C ARG A 15 -6.00 -7.60 21.03
N VAL A 16 -4.80 -8.04 20.63
CA VAL A 16 -3.55 -7.39 21.02
C VAL A 16 -3.77 -5.92 20.72
N ALA A 17 -3.71 -5.08 21.76
CA ALA A 17 -3.75 -3.64 21.60
C ALA A 17 -2.64 -3.30 20.62
N SER A 18 -3.01 -2.91 19.40
CA SER A 18 -2.08 -2.30 18.48
C SER A 18 -1.58 -1.05 19.20
N ASP A 19 -0.30 -1.01 19.55
CA ASP A 19 0.37 0.24 19.90
C ASP A 19 -0.08 1.26 18.86
N GLU A 20 -0.84 2.25 19.33
CA GLU A 20 -1.50 3.23 18.50
C GLU A 20 -0.39 4.03 17.82
N PHE A 21 -0.05 3.62 16.59
CA PHE A 21 1.01 4.25 15.82
C PHE A 21 0.50 5.65 15.46
N ASP A 22 0.97 6.66 16.18
CA ASP A 22 0.49 8.01 15.97
C ASP A 22 1.02 8.56 14.63
N LEU A 23 0.16 8.44 13.62
CA LEU A 23 0.38 8.90 12.25
C LEU A 23 0.66 10.40 12.17
N ASN A 24 0.33 11.19 13.21
CA ASN A 24 0.59 12.63 13.24
C ASN A 24 2.08 12.96 13.31
N PHE A 25 2.94 12.02 13.69
CA PHE A 25 4.40 12.20 13.74
C PHE A 25 5.12 11.76 12.47
N LEU A 26 4.41 11.37 11.41
CA LEU A 26 5.05 11.01 10.15
C LEU A 26 5.73 12.24 9.51
N GLU A 27 7.02 12.08 9.20
CA GLU A 27 7.83 13.12 8.58
C GLU A 27 7.32 13.46 7.16
N ARG A 28 7.15 14.75 6.87
CA ARG A 28 6.61 15.19 5.57
C ARG A 28 7.70 15.44 4.54
N ASP A 29 8.90 15.80 4.96
CA ASP A 29 10.01 16.05 4.04
C ASP A 29 10.47 14.73 3.39
N PRO A 30 10.35 14.56 2.05
CA PRO A 30 10.64 13.31 1.35
C PRO A 30 12.01 12.71 1.68
N GLU A 31 13.02 13.56 1.88
CA GLU A 31 14.37 13.10 2.18
C GLU A 31 14.51 12.54 3.60
N LYS A 32 13.76 13.08 4.55
CA LYS A 32 13.84 12.70 5.97
C LYS A 32 12.95 11.51 6.31
N ARG A 33 12.06 11.11 5.39
CA ARG A 33 11.15 9.98 5.61
C ARG A 33 11.92 8.67 5.76
N LEU A 34 11.50 7.85 6.72
CA LEU A 34 11.89 6.44 6.71
C LEU A 34 11.38 5.77 5.44
N GLN A 35 12.16 4.86 4.89
CA GLN A 35 11.76 4.07 3.74
C GLN A 35 10.61 3.13 4.13
N ILE A 36 9.65 2.93 3.22
CA ILE A 36 8.41 2.19 3.55
C ILE A 36 8.68 0.77 4.06
N TRP A 37 9.72 0.10 3.54
CA TRP A 37 10.10 -1.24 3.99
C TRP A 37 10.73 -1.28 5.39
N GLN A 38 11.10 -0.13 5.97
CA GLN A 38 11.64 -0.05 7.33
C GLN A 38 10.53 -0.10 8.39
N TYR A 39 9.30 0.30 8.05
CA TYR A 39 8.15 0.13 8.94
C TYR A 39 7.76 -1.34 9.08
N HIS A 40 7.12 -1.67 10.21
CA HIS A 40 6.58 -3.00 10.47
C HIS A 40 5.54 -3.37 9.40
N PRO A 41 5.51 -4.60 8.85
CA PRO A 41 4.59 -4.99 7.77
C PRO A 41 3.13 -4.59 7.99
N ASN A 42 2.62 -4.72 9.22
CA ASN A 42 1.23 -4.40 9.57
C ASN A 42 0.92 -2.89 9.57
N GLN A 43 1.93 -2.01 9.59
CA GLN A 43 1.76 -0.55 9.61
C GLN A 43 1.94 0.08 8.21
N ARG A 44 2.57 -0.63 7.27
CA ARG A 44 2.98 -0.04 5.98
C ARG A 44 1.82 0.52 5.17
N ASP A 45 0.70 -0.19 5.13
CA ASP A 45 -0.46 0.24 4.34
C ASP A 45 -1.16 1.45 4.97
N GLU A 46 -1.19 1.52 6.30
CA GLU A 46 -1.71 2.67 7.03
C GLU A 46 -0.82 3.92 6.80
N VAL A 47 0.50 3.77 6.91
CA VAL A 47 1.48 4.81 6.59
C VAL A 47 1.33 5.28 5.14
N ARG A 48 1.18 4.34 4.18
CA ARG A 48 0.97 4.68 2.77
C ARG A 48 -0.29 5.50 2.57
N ARG A 49 -1.42 5.09 3.18
CA ARG A 49 -2.69 5.81 3.11
C ARG A 49 -2.59 7.21 3.72
N ALA A 50 -1.87 7.37 4.83
CA ALA A 50 -1.64 8.67 5.44
C ALA A 50 -0.94 9.64 4.47
N TYR A 51 0.17 9.21 3.85
CA TYR A 51 0.86 10.02 2.84
C TYR A 51 0.01 10.29 1.59
N LEU A 52 -0.77 9.31 1.11
CA LEU A 52 -1.67 9.52 -0.03
C LEU A 52 -2.77 10.55 0.28
N LYS A 53 -3.35 10.48 1.48
CA LYS A 53 -4.35 11.46 1.95
C LYS A 53 -3.77 12.86 2.05
N TRP A 54 -2.51 12.97 2.46
CA TRP A 54 -1.79 14.23 2.54
C TRP A 54 -1.36 14.80 1.18
N GLY A 55 -1.20 13.94 0.18
CA GLY A 55 -0.73 14.32 -1.15
C GLY A 55 0.77 14.66 -1.19
N PRO A 56 1.29 14.99 -2.38
CA PRO A 56 2.71 15.26 -2.59
C PRO A 56 3.16 16.50 -1.81
N TYR A 57 4.38 16.45 -1.28
CA TYR A 57 4.99 17.55 -0.55
C TYR A 57 5.45 18.67 -1.50
N GLN A 58 4.53 19.60 -1.77
CA GLN A 58 4.69 20.71 -2.72
C GLN A 58 4.70 22.07 -2.01
N LYS A 59 5.74 22.32 -1.23
CA LYS A 59 5.87 23.60 -0.53
C LYS A 59 6.32 24.72 -1.45
N HIS A 60 5.63 25.85 -1.37
CA HIS A 60 6.10 27.11 -1.93
C HIS A 60 7.27 27.64 -1.09
N LEU A 61 8.33 28.06 -1.77
CA LEU A 61 9.46 28.78 -1.16
C LEU A 61 9.61 30.11 -1.89
N ASP A 62 9.85 31.18 -1.14
CA ASP A 62 10.13 32.50 -1.73
C ASP A 62 11.31 32.43 -2.70
N ASN A 63 12.32 31.63 -2.35
CA ASN A 63 13.46 31.34 -3.20
C ASN A 63 13.92 29.90 -3.03
N TYR A 64 13.91 29.13 -4.14
CA TYR A 64 14.59 27.85 -4.20
C TYR A 64 16.12 28.04 -4.33
N PRO A 65 16.95 27.21 -3.68
CA PRO A 65 18.40 27.29 -3.73
C PRO A 65 18.94 27.17 -5.15
N LEU A 66 20.02 27.92 -5.44
CA LEU A 66 20.78 27.77 -6.67
C LEU A 66 21.76 26.60 -6.54
N SER A 67 21.85 25.81 -7.59
CA SER A 67 22.73 24.66 -7.71
C SER A 67 23.63 24.78 -8.95
N GLY A 68 24.94 24.52 -8.76
CA GLY A 68 25.98 24.62 -9.79
C GLY A 68 26.75 25.95 -9.81
N THR A 69 27.90 25.97 -10.47
CA THR A 69 28.85 27.10 -10.45
C THR A 69 28.87 27.94 -11.73
N LYS A 70 28.89 27.32 -12.91
CA LYS A 70 29.02 28.03 -14.21
C LYS A 70 27.70 28.59 -14.75
N HIS A 71 26.58 27.90 -14.51
CA HIS A 71 25.24 28.33 -14.88
C HIS A 71 24.28 27.84 -13.80
N PRO A 72 24.16 28.59 -12.69
CA PRO A 72 23.42 28.11 -11.53
C PRO A 72 21.95 27.98 -11.91
N ARG A 73 21.36 26.82 -11.60
CA ARG A 73 19.96 26.51 -11.85
C ARG A 73 19.29 26.14 -10.53
N ARG A 74 17.98 26.29 -10.44
CA ARG A 74 17.21 25.96 -9.25
C ARG A 74 15.94 25.21 -9.63
N PHE A 75 15.35 24.55 -8.64
CA PHE A 75 13.98 24.08 -8.73
C PHE A 75 13.03 25.25 -9.05
N GLN A 76 12.02 25.01 -9.89
CA GLN A 76 11.02 26.01 -10.26
C GLN A 76 9.65 25.61 -9.71
N TYR A 77 9.02 26.50 -8.96
CA TYR A 77 7.67 26.28 -8.42
C TYR A 77 6.64 25.90 -9.49
N ALA A 78 6.76 26.49 -10.68
CA ALA A 78 5.88 26.20 -11.82
C ALA A 78 5.85 24.71 -12.22
N TRP A 79 6.89 23.94 -11.90
CA TRP A 79 6.90 22.50 -12.18
C TRP A 79 5.84 21.73 -11.39
N PHE A 80 5.40 22.21 -10.22
CA PHE A 80 4.26 21.61 -9.53
C PHE A 80 2.96 21.76 -10.31
N GLY A 81 2.76 22.88 -11.00
CA GLY A 81 1.60 23.05 -11.89
C GLY A 81 1.60 22.11 -13.09
N ILE A 82 2.79 21.69 -13.56
CA ILE A 82 2.94 20.74 -14.67
C ILE A 82 2.79 19.29 -14.17
N PHE A 83 3.30 18.99 -12.97
CA PHE A 83 3.35 17.65 -12.39
C PHE A 83 2.68 17.59 -11.00
N PRO A 84 1.39 17.94 -10.88
CA PRO A 84 0.77 18.18 -9.58
C PRO A 84 0.56 16.90 -8.76
N SER A 85 0.40 15.75 -9.42
CA SER A 85 -0.01 14.51 -8.75
C SER A 85 1.09 13.81 -7.97
N TRP A 86 2.37 14.00 -8.34
CA TRP A 86 3.45 13.14 -7.85
C TRP A 86 4.72 13.87 -7.44
N LEU A 87 4.99 15.04 -8.02
CA LEU A 87 6.28 15.72 -7.84
C LEU A 87 6.36 16.29 -6.43
N GLU A 88 7.41 15.89 -5.71
CA GLU A 88 7.73 16.40 -4.38
C GLU A 88 9.09 17.10 -4.39
N TYR A 89 9.29 18.03 -3.46
CA TYR A 89 10.57 18.73 -3.29
C TYR A 89 11.00 18.74 -1.82
N SER A 90 12.24 18.31 -1.56
CA SER A 90 12.89 18.47 -0.26
C SER A 90 13.75 19.74 -0.24
N PRO A 91 13.46 20.72 0.63
CA PRO A 91 14.35 21.84 0.88
C PRO A 91 15.63 21.45 1.60
N SER A 92 15.60 20.33 2.34
CA SER A 92 16.74 19.89 3.14
C SER A 92 17.93 19.51 2.26
N GLU A 93 17.67 18.87 1.11
CA GLU A 93 18.71 18.44 0.16
C GLU A 93 18.69 19.17 -1.19
N ASP A 94 17.77 20.14 -1.38
CA ASP A 94 17.50 20.76 -2.68
C ASP A 94 17.35 19.70 -3.78
N ALA A 95 16.35 18.83 -3.61
CA ALA A 95 16.14 17.66 -4.48
C ALA A 95 14.66 17.33 -4.68
N ALA A 96 14.34 16.76 -5.84
CA ALA A 96 13.00 16.35 -6.23
C ALA A 96 12.79 14.84 -6.09
N TYR A 97 11.59 14.45 -5.65
CA TYR A 97 11.20 13.06 -5.38
C TYR A 97 9.84 12.79 -6.02
N CYS A 98 9.44 11.52 -5.99
CA CYS A 98 8.15 11.07 -6.47
C CYS A 98 7.40 10.34 -5.37
N LEU A 99 6.25 10.90 -4.98
CA LEU A 99 5.41 10.35 -3.92
C LEU A 99 5.05 8.88 -4.18
N PHE A 100 4.46 8.59 -5.35
CA PHE A 100 4.01 7.23 -5.68
C PHE A 100 5.17 6.23 -5.72
N CYS A 101 6.29 6.60 -6.36
CA CYS A 101 7.45 5.72 -6.42
C CYS A 101 8.05 5.45 -5.03
N TYR A 102 8.06 6.45 -4.14
CA TYR A 102 8.46 6.27 -2.74
C TYR A 102 7.53 5.32 -1.99
N LEU A 103 6.22 5.44 -2.16
CA LEU A 103 5.23 4.63 -1.42
C LEU A 103 5.27 3.14 -1.78
N VAL A 104 5.56 2.83 -3.04
CA VAL A 104 5.62 1.44 -3.56
C VAL A 104 7.07 0.91 -3.56
N SER A 105 8.01 1.71 -3.07
CA SER A 105 9.42 1.34 -3.04
C SER A 105 9.67 0.06 -2.24
N LYS A 106 10.61 -0.75 -2.73
CA LYS A 106 11.04 -2.01 -2.11
C LYS A 106 12.50 -1.87 -1.70
N LYS A 107 12.92 -2.70 -0.74
CA LYS A 107 14.33 -2.79 -0.33
C LYS A 107 15.20 -2.94 -1.58
N PRO A 108 16.22 -2.07 -1.78
CA PRO A 108 17.01 -2.08 -3.01
C PRO A 108 17.71 -3.42 -3.19
N SER A 109 17.55 -4.03 -4.36
CA SER A 109 18.14 -5.32 -4.74
C SER A 109 19.47 -5.18 -5.48
N GLY A 110 20.14 -4.02 -5.39
CA GLY A 110 21.45 -3.77 -6.00
C GLY A 110 21.43 -3.31 -7.45
N ARG A 111 20.27 -3.00 -8.05
CA ARG A 111 20.21 -2.37 -9.38
C ARG A 111 20.40 -0.86 -9.26
N ASN A 112 21.49 -0.35 -9.83
CA ASN A 112 21.84 1.07 -9.79
C ASN A 112 20.92 1.90 -10.69
N GLY A 113 20.35 3.00 -10.16
CA GLY A 113 19.78 4.10 -10.95
C GLY A 113 18.26 4.22 -10.96
N SER A 114 17.50 3.21 -10.50
CA SER A 114 16.04 3.31 -10.38
C SER A 114 15.56 4.07 -9.13
N ASP A 115 16.48 4.48 -8.27
CA ASP A 115 16.23 5.04 -6.94
C ASP A 115 16.35 6.57 -6.87
N ILE A 116 16.61 7.22 -8.01
CA ILE A 116 16.86 8.67 -8.09
C ILE A 116 15.69 9.48 -7.53
N PHE A 117 14.45 9.15 -7.90
CA PHE A 117 13.25 9.86 -7.42
C PHE A 117 12.68 9.26 -6.12
N ILE A 118 13.38 8.32 -5.48
CA ILE A 118 12.91 7.59 -4.30
C ILE A 118 13.76 7.93 -3.08
N SER A 119 15.07 7.67 -3.14
CA SER A 119 15.96 7.79 -1.99
C SER A 119 17.16 8.70 -2.20
N LYS A 120 17.61 8.92 -3.46
CA LYS A 120 18.78 9.78 -3.73
C LYS A 120 18.43 11.24 -3.95
N GLY A 121 17.20 11.51 -4.39
CA GLY A 121 16.77 12.82 -4.85
C GLY A 121 17.30 13.18 -6.25
N PHE A 122 16.44 13.77 -7.07
CA PHE A 122 16.82 14.32 -8.36
C PHE A 122 17.22 15.79 -8.22
N ARG A 123 18.43 16.15 -8.69
CA ARG A 123 18.97 17.54 -8.59
C ARG A 123 19.43 18.12 -9.92
N ASN A 124 19.29 17.38 -11.02
CA ASN A 124 19.85 17.75 -12.31
C ASN A 124 18.93 18.71 -13.08
N TRP A 125 18.77 19.93 -12.58
CA TRP A 125 17.80 20.92 -13.06
C TRP A 125 17.92 21.27 -14.55
N LYS A 126 19.11 21.16 -15.15
CA LYS A 126 19.29 21.37 -16.59
C LYS A 126 18.50 20.37 -17.44
N LYS A 127 18.24 19.16 -16.93
CA LYS A 127 17.50 18.12 -17.66
C LYS A 127 15.99 18.27 -17.54
N VAL A 128 15.46 19.19 -16.74
CA VAL A 128 14.00 19.36 -16.61
C VAL A 128 13.43 20.11 -17.81
N ASN A 129 14.15 21.08 -18.37
CA ASN A 129 13.71 21.88 -19.52
C ASN A 129 14.28 21.39 -20.86
N ASP A 130 14.71 20.13 -20.95
CA ASP A 130 15.36 19.55 -22.14
C ASP A 130 14.36 19.01 -23.17
N GLY A 131 13.22 19.68 -23.34
CA GLY A 131 12.14 19.31 -24.27
C GLY A 131 11.71 17.84 -24.13
N LYS A 132 11.79 17.07 -25.23
CA LYS A 132 11.46 15.62 -25.26
C LYS A 132 12.36 14.77 -24.34
N ASN A 133 13.54 15.29 -23.99
CA ASN A 133 14.48 14.63 -23.08
C ASN A 133 14.31 15.03 -21.61
N CYS A 134 13.24 15.79 -21.29
CA CYS A 134 12.89 16.19 -19.93
C CYS A 134 12.97 15.00 -18.96
N ALA A 135 13.74 15.16 -17.89
CA ALA A 135 13.93 14.11 -16.88
C ALA A 135 12.61 13.70 -16.22
N PHE A 136 11.70 14.64 -15.98
CA PHE A 136 10.39 14.36 -15.37
C PHE A 136 9.48 13.61 -16.34
N LEU A 137 9.44 14.01 -17.62
CA LEU A 137 8.68 13.26 -18.65
C LEU A 137 9.25 11.85 -18.85
N LYS A 138 10.57 11.71 -18.87
CA LYS A 138 11.23 10.39 -18.94
C LYS A 138 10.97 9.54 -17.70
N HIS A 139 10.82 10.15 -16.53
CA HIS A 139 10.46 9.43 -15.30
C HIS A 139 9.04 8.87 -15.39
N ILE A 140 8.08 9.67 -15.87
CA ILE A 140 6.69 9.22 -16.09
C ILE A 140 6.67 8.11 -17.14
N GLY A 141 7.41 8.26 -18.23
CA GLY A 141 7.61 7.22 -19.24
C GLY A 141 6.31 6.78 -19.94
N ASP A 142 6.30 5.52 -20.39
CA ASP A 142 5.18 4.86 -21.07
C ASP A 142 4.10 4.35 -20.07
N PRO A 143 2.93 3.89 -20.53
CA PRO A 143 1.84 3.43 -19.66
C PRO A 143 2.22 2.30 -18.67
N CYS A 144 3.25 1.51 -18.97
CA CYS A 144 3.71 0.40 -18.15
C CYS A 144 5.01 0.74 -17.39
N SER A 145 5.39 2.01 -17.36
CA SER A 145 6.60 2.47 -16.68
C SER A 145 6.53 2.17 -15.17
N PRO A 146 7.69 2.12 -14.48
CA PRO A 146 7.71 1.98 -13.03
C PRO A 146 6.86 3.03 -12.30
N HIS A 147 6.81 4.25 -12.84
CA HIS A 147 5.99 5.33 -12.29
C HIS A 147 4.50 5.01 -12.40
N ASN A 148 4.00 4.70 -13.61
CA ASN A 148 2.59 4.45 -13.83
C ASN A 148 2.09 3.18 -13.11
N ASN A 149 2.94 2.15 -13.01
CA ASN A 149 2.67 0.98 -12.17
C ASN A 149 2.55 1.36 -10.69
N ALA A 150 3.39 2.27 -10.19
CA ALA A 150 3.31 2.75 -8.82
C ALA A 150 2.05 3.60 -8.57
N VAL A 151 1.65 4.43 -9.54
CA VAL A 151 0.38 5.18 -9.51
C VAL A 151 -0.80 4.20 -9.39
N GLY A 152 -0.88 3.20 -10.27
CA GLY A 152 -1.93 2.18 -10.23
C GLY A 152 -2.01 1.48 -8.88
N ALA A 153 -0.89 0.99 -8.36
CA ALA A 153 -0.84 0.33 -7.06
C ALA A 153 -1.29 1.23 -5.89
N CYS A 154 -1.02 2.54 -5.96
CA CYS A 154 -1.48 3.49 -4.95
C CYS A 154 -2.99 3.77 -5.05
N LEU A 155 -3.54 3.83 -6.28
CA LEU A 155 -4.97 3.98 -6.50
C LEU A 155 -5.73 2.75 -6.00
N ASP A 156 -5.22 1.55 -6.29
CA ASP A 156 -5.79 0.29 -5.79
C ASP A 156 -5.81 0.26 -4.26
N LEU A 157 -4.75 0.76 -3.61
CA LEU A 157 -4.68 0.84 -2.15
C LEU A 157 -5.73 1.77 -1.53
N LEU A 158 -6.13 2.84 -2.23
CA LEU A 158 -7.17 3.77 -1.79
C LEU A 158 -8.58 3.20 -2.00
N ASN A 159 -8.76 2.24 -2.91
CA ASN A 159 -10.04 1.60 -3.20
C ASN A 159 -10.43 0.55 -2.14
N GLN A 160 -10.53 1.01 -0.88
CA GLN A 160 -10.79 0.17 0.31
C GLN A 160 -12.05 -0.70 0.18
N ALA A 161 -13.09 -0.25 -0.53
CA ALA A 161 -14.32 -1.02 -0.71
C ALA A 161 -14.09 -2.39 -1.37
N SER A 162 -13.01 -2.54 -2.16
CA SER A 162 -12.63 -3.81 -2.79
C SER A 162 -11.71 -4.69 -1.94
N HIS A 163 -11.32 -4.25 -0.74
CA HIS A 163 -10.43 -5.03 0.12
C HIS A 163 -11.20 -6.18 0.78
N ILE A 164 -10.69 -7.41 0.67
CA ILE A 164 -11.34 -8.64 1.15
C ILE A 164 -11.79 -8.53 2.61
N GLN A 165 -11.01 -7.85 3.45
CA GLN A 165 -11.36 -7.68 4.85
C GLN A 165 -12.64 -6.86 5.07
N ASN A 166 -12.87 -5.82 4.27
CA ASN A 166 -14.10 -5.01 4.36
C ASN A 166 -15.30 -5.81 3.86
N VAL A 167 -15.13 -6.61 2.80
CA VAL A 167 -16.17 -7.54 2.32
C VAL A 167 -16.53 -8.58 3.39
N ILE A 168 -15.57 -9.03 4.20
CA ILE A 168 -15.82 -9.96 5.31
C ILE A 168 -16.53 -9.27 6.48
N GLU A 169 -16.18 -8.02 6.78
CA GLU A 169 -16.81 -7.20 7.83
C GLU A 169 -18.24 -6.77 7.45
N ASP A 170 -18.52 -6.61 6.15
CA ASP A 170 -19.85 -6.26 5.61
C ASP A 170 -20.85 -7.43 5.59
N HIS A 171 -20.42 -8.65 5.95
CA HIS A 171 -21.36 -9.76 6.07
C HIS A 171 -22.35 -9.55 7.19
N THR A 172 -23.63 -9.77 6.89
CA THR A 172 -24.67 -9.69 7.91
C THR A 172 -24.48 -10.81 8.95
N SER A 173 -24.93 -10.58 10.19
CA SER A 173 -24.92 -11.62 11.23
C SER A 173 -25.62 -12.91 10.76
N GLU A 174 -26.63 -12.78 9.91
CA GLU A 174 -27.37 -13.91 9.32
C GLU A 174 -26.50 -14.72 8.33
N GLU A 175 -25.76 -14.05 7.44
CA GLU A 175 -24.82 -14.71 6.51
C GLU A 175 -23.70 -15.43 7.25
N ILE A 176 -23.15 -14.80 8.30
CA ILE A 176 -22.12 -15.41 9.16
C ILE A 176 -22.68 -16.67 9.82
N GLN A 177 -23.89 -16.62 10.38
CA GLN A 177 -24.53 -17.77 11.02
C GLN A 177 -24.80 -18.90 10.03
N LYS A 178 -25.30 -18.58 8.83
CA LYS A 178 -25.56 -19.55 7.76
C LYS A 178 -24.28 -20.23 7.28
N ASN A 179 -23.19 -19.47 7.12
CA ASN A 179 -21.89 -20.01 6.74
C ASN A 179 -21.29 -20.90 7.83
N ARG A 180 -21.41 -20.51 9.10
CA ARG A 180 -21.01 -21.36 10.25
C ARG A 180 -21.81 -22.66 10.31
N LEU A 181 -23.12 -22.60 10.07
CA LEU A 181 -23.98 -23.78 10.04
C LEU A 181 -23.55 -24.73 8.91
N ARG A 182 -23.36 -24.22 7.69
CA ARG A 182 -22.86 -25.00 6.55
C ARG A 182 -21.55 -25.69 6.86
N LEU A 183 -20.57 -24.96 7.40
CA LEU A 183 -19.28 -25.51 7.77
C LEU A 183 -19.41 -26.61 8.83
N LYS A 184 -20.23 -26.38 9.87
CA LYS A 184 -20.49 -27.37 10.92
C LYS A 184 -21.12 -28.64 10.34
N SER A 185 -22.16 -28.50 9.52
CA SER A 185 -22.83 -29.63 8.87
C SER A 185 -21.87 -30.43 7.98
N SER A 186 -20.99 -29.77 7.20
CA SER A 186 -19.99 -30.46 6.39
C SER A 186 -18.94 -31.21 7.24
N ILE A 187 -18.51 -30.62 8.35
CA ILE A 187 -17.58 -31.27 9.31
C ILE A 187 -18.25 -32.48 9.95
N ASP A 188 -19.49 -32.35 10.40
CA ASP A 188 -20.24 -33.42 11.05
C ASP A 188 -20.51 -34.57 10.06
N ALA A 189 -20.89 -34.26 8.81
CA ALA A 189 -21.03 -35.26 7.75
C ALA A 189 -19.69 -35.98 7.46
N THR A 190 -18.59 -35.23 7.40
CA THR A 190 -17.24 -35.80 7.21
C THR A 190 -16.86 -36.73 8.36
N ARG A 191 -17.12 -36.33 9.61
CA ARG A 191 -16.88 -37.16 10.80
C ARG A 191 -17.73 -38.42 10.80
N TRP A 192 -19.00 -38.30 10.42
CA TRP A 192 -19.90 -39.45 10.37
C TRP A 192 -19.48 -40.46 9.30
N LEU A 193 -19.19 -39.99 8.09
CA LEU A 193 -18.72 -40.85 6.98
C LEU A 193 -17.41 -41.55 7.34
N THR A 194 -16.45 -40.84 7.94
CA THR A 194 -15.17 -41.43 8.37
C THR A 194 -15.35 -42.45 9.48
N PHE A 195 -16.23 -42.19 10.47
CA PHE A 195 -16.52 -43.14 11.54
C PHE A 195 -17.17 -44.44 11.03
N GLN A 196 -18.03 -44.33 10.02
CA GLN A 196 -18.70 -45.48 9.38
C GLN A 196 -17.86 -46.14 8.28
N ALA A 197 -16.64 -45.64 8.02
CA ALA A 197 -15.81 -46.04 6.87
C ALA A 197 -16.53 -45.96 5.51
N CYS A 198 -17.48 -45.02 5.38
CA CYS A 198 -18.20 -44.76 4.14
C CYS A 198 -17.39 -43.84 3.21
N ALA A 199 -17.53 -44.06 1.90
CA ALA A 199 -16.89 -43.20 0.90
C ALA A 199 -17.51 -41.79 0.90
N PHE A 200 -16.69 -40.78 0.59
CA PHE A 200 -17.12 -39.39 0.43
C PHE A 200 -17.90 -39.11 -0.86
N ARG A 201 -17.90 -40.07 -1.79
CA ARG A 201 -18.57 -39.96 -3.09
C ARG A 201 -19.79 -40.86 -3.08
N GLY A 202 -20.87 -40.39 -3.73
CA GLY A 202 -22.05 -41.20 -3.96
C GLY A 202 -21.75 -42.40 -4.85
N HIS A 203 -22.63 -43.40 -4.81
CA HIS A 203 -22.63 -44.52 -5.74
C HIS A 203 -22.95 -44.01 -7.15
N ASP A 204 -22.29 -44.53 -8.18
CA ASP A 204 -22.65 -44.22 -9.57
C ASP A 204 -23.99 -44.91 -9.86
N GLU A 205 -25.02 -44.12 -10.15
CA GLU A 205 -26.40 -44.64 -10.36
C GLU A 205 -26.64 -45.11 -11.79
N THR A 206 -25.58 -45.28 -12.60
CA THR A 206 -25.71 -45.92 -13.92
C THR A 206 -26.22 -47.35 -13.76
N PRO A 207 -27.40 -47.69 -14.30
CA PRO A 207 -27.93 -49.05 -14.26
C PRO A 207 -27.03 -49.99 -15.08
N GLU A 208 -26.82 -51.21 -14.57
CA GLU A 208 -26.23 -52.33 -15.34
C GLU A 208 -27.15 -52.82 -16.47
#